data_AF-A0A8J7LF01-F1
#
_entry.id   AF-A0A8J7LF01-F1
#
_cell.length_a   1.000
_cell.length_b   1.000
_cell.length_c   1.000
_cell.angle_alpha   90.00
_cell.angle_beta   90.00
_cell.angle_gamma   90.00
#
_symmetry.space_group_name_H-M   'P 1'
#
loop_
_entity.id
_entity.type
_entity.pdbx_description
1 polymer ?
#
loop_
_entity_poly.entity_id
_entity_poly.type
_entity_poly.pdbx_seq_one_letter_code
_entity_poly.pdbx_strand_id
1 'polypeptide(L)'
;RGKNIIQELNWLSKSQNTSKATQTILRQVRDYLNTHFKHIQYRTFKKLGLPIGSGMVESACKWLIQQRFKGVGMRWSEDGFNHLLHLRLAWVNQRFDTLFSDEPLTLTLYSPND
;
A
#
# COMPACT_ATOMS: atom_id res chain seq x y z
N ARG A 1 12.09 -10.20 -23.77
CA ARG A 1 11.52 -11.30 -22.95
C ARG A 1 10.02 -11.13 -22.69
N GLY A 2 9.51 -10.04 -22.07
CA GLY A 2 8.06 -9.90 -21.80
C GLY A 2 7.11 -9.96 -23.02
N LYS A 3 7.49 -9.34 -24.16
CA LYS A 3 6.71 -9.42 -25.41
C LYS A 3 6.56 -10.84 -25.96
N ASN A 4 7.56 -11.69 -25.71
CA ASN A 4 7.56 -13.08 -26.17
C ASN A 4 6.50 -13.88 -25.40
N ILE A 5 6.37 -13.68 -24.08
CA ILE A 5 5.36 -14.37 -23.26
C ILE A 5 3.92 -14.00 -23.68
N ILE A 6 3.64 -12.72 -23.97
CA ILE A 6 2.29 -12.31 -24.42
C ILE A 6 1.97 -12.95 -25.78
N GLN A 7 2.97 -13.08 -26.66
CA GLN A 7 2.81 -13.76 -27.95
C GLN A 7 2.58 -15.26 -27.79
N GLU A 8 3.33 -15.93 -26.92
CA GLU A 8 3.15 -17.34 -26.56
C GLU A 8 1.76 -17.61 -25.97
N LEU A 9 1.31 -16.77 -25.02
CA LEU A 9 -0.04 -16.86 -24.43
C LEU A 9 -1.13 -16.68 -25.49
N ASN A 10 -0.93 -15.78 -26.45
CA ASN A 10 -1.86 -15.57 -27.54
C ASN A 10 -1.92 -16.78 -28.48
N TRP A 11 -0.77 -17.39 -28.79
CA TRP A 11 -0.71 -18.62 -29.59
C TRP A 11 -1.39 -19.79 -28.88
N LEU A 12 -1.09 -20.03 -27.60
CA LEU A 12 -1.72 -21.07 -26.79
C LEU A 12 -3.24 -20.90 -26.70
N SER A 13 -3.72 -19.65 -26.59
CA SER A 13 -5.17 -19.37 -26.54
C SER A 13 -5.93 -19.74 -27.82
N LYS A 14 -5.22 -19.89 -28.95
CA LYS A 14 -5.75 -20.25 -30.27
C LYS A 14 -5.48 -21.71 -30.64
N SER A 15 -4.70 -22.43 -29.85
CA SER A 15 -4.33 -23.83 -30.11
C SER A 15 -5.52 -24.77 -29.89
N GLN A 16 -5.69 -25.73 -30.79
CA GLN A 16 -6.75 -26.75 -30.71
C GLN A 16 -6.53 -27.75 -29.56
N ASN A 17 -5.30 -27.85 -29.04
CA ASN A 17 -4.94 -28.73 -27.92
C ASN A 17 -5.33 -28.16 -26.53
N THR A 18 -6.03 -27.03 -26.48
CA THR A 18 -6.32 -26.33 -25.23
C THR A 18 -7.83 -26.30 -24.98
N SER A 19 -8.25 -26.74 -23.78
CA SER A 19 -9.67 -26.75 -23.40
C SER A 19 -10.28 -25.34 -23.46
N LYS A 20 -11.60 -25.25 -23.67
CA LYS A 20 -12.31 -23.96 -23.75
C LYS A 20 -12.15 -23.12 -22.47
N ALA A 21 -12.15 -23.76 -21.29
CA ALA A 21 -11.90 -23.10 -20.01
C ALA A 21 -10.46 -22.54 -19.93
N THR A 22 -9.47 -23.33 -20.34
CA THR A 22 -8.07 -22.91 -20.36
C THR A 22 -7.85 -21.75 -21.34
N GLN A 23 -8.48 -21.76 -22.52
CA GLN A 23 -8.37 -20.65 -23.46
C GLN A 23 -8.94 -19.33 -22.89
N THR A 24 -10.01 -19.39 -22.10
CA THR A 24 -10.57 -18.21 -21.42
C THR A 24 -9.58 -17.64 -20.42
N ILE A 25 -8.97 -18.48 -19.58
CA ILE A 25 -7.95 -18.05 -18.62
C ILE A 25 -6.75 -17.43 -19.35
N LEU A 26 -6.27 -18.07 -20.42
CA LEU A 26 -5.14 -17.56 -21.21
C LEU A 26 -5.45 -16.18 -21.82
N ARG A 27 -6.68 -15.96 -22.32
CA ARG A 27 -7.12 -14.64 -22.80
C ARG A 27 -7.11 -13.60 -21.68
N GLN A 28 -7.68 -13.92 -20.52
CA GLN A 28 -7.70 -13.01 -19.37
C GLN A 28 -6.29 -12.63 -18.90
N VAL A 29 -5.40 -13.61 -18.77
CA VAL A 29 -4.01 -13.38 -18.36
C VAL A 29 -3.27 -12.54 -19.40
N ARG A 30 -3.43 -12.84 -20.69
CA ARG A 30 -2.85 -12.04 -21.77
C ARG A 30 -3.31 -10.59 -21.70
N ASP A 31 -4.62 -10.36 -21.55
CA ASP A 31 -5.20 -9.02 -21.53
C ASP A 31 -4.75 -8.23 -20.29
N TYR A 32 -4.69 -8.90 -19.13
CA TYR A 32 -4.15 -8.33 -17.91
C TYR A 32 -2.67 -7.90 -18.08
N LEU A 33 -1.83 -8.80 -18.59
CA LEU A 33 -0.40 -8.52 -18.78
C LEU A 33 -0.15 -7.43 -19.83
N ASN A 34 -0.97 -7.37 -20.87
CA ASN A 34 -0.86 -6.36 -21.92
C ASN A 34 -1.25 -4.97 -21.38
N THR A 35 -2.38 -4.87 -20.67
CA THR A 35 -2.83 -3.63 -20.02
C THR A 35 -1.81 -3.13 -18.99
N HIS A 36 -1.23 -4.03 -18.20
CA HIS A 36 -0.30 -3.68 -17.13
C HIS A 36 1.17 -3.78 -17.53
N PHE A 37 1.50 -3.88 -18.83
CA PHE A 37 2.86 -4.13 -19.30
C PHE A 37 3.90 -3.13 -18.76
N LYS A 38 3.50 -1.86 -18.61
CA LYS A 38 4.34 -0.79 -18.05
C LYS A 38 4.69 -1.01 -16.57
N HIS A 39 3.82 -1.68 -15.81
CA HIS A 39 3.99 -1.94 -14.37
C HIS A 39 4.77 -3.23 -14.07
N ILE A 40 5.05 -4.06 -15.07
CA ILE A 40 5.78 -5.33 -14.92
C ILE A 40 7.19 -5.27 -15.53
N GLN A 41 7.75 -4.06 -15.69
CA GLN A 41 9.10 -3.83 -16.19
C GLN A 41 10.18 -4.12 -15.13
N TYR A 42 10.10 -5.29 -14.49
CA TYR A 42 10.94 -5.69 -13.35
C TYR A 42 12.44 -5.56 -13.63
N ARG A 43 12.88 -5.84 -14.87
CA ARG A 43 14.30 -5.68 -15.24
C ARG A 43 14.74 -4.22 -15.20
N THR A 44 13.88 -3.29 -15.61
CA THR A 44 14.15 -1.86 -15.55
C THR A 44 14.14 -1.39 -14.11
N PHE A 45 13.12 -1.76 -13.33
CA PHE A 45 13.03 -1.41 -11.91
C PHE A 45 14.22 -1.94 -11.11
N LYS A 46 14.66 -3.18 -11.37
CA LYS A 46 15.86 -3.75 -10.76
C LYS A 46 17.13 -2.96 -11.10
N LYS A 47 17.28 -2.49 -12.34
CA LYS A 47 18.43 -1.65 -12.75
C LYS A 47 18.39 -0.28 -12.09
N LEU A 48 17.20 0.27 -11.87
CA LEU A 48 16.99 1.55 -11.18
C LEU A 48 17.08 1.43 -9.64
N GLY A 49 17.32 0.22 -9.10
CA GLY A 49 17.35 -0.01 -7.65
C GLY A 49 15.99 0.13 -6.97
N LEU A 50 14.89 0.14 -7.73
CA LEU A 50 13.55 0.30 -7.19
C LEU A 50 13.07 -1.00 -6.52
N PRO A 51 12.32 -0.90 -5.41
CA PRO A 51 11.71 -2.06 -4.79
C PRO A 51 10.71 -2.71 -5.75
N ILE A 52 10.87 -4.03 -5.96
CA ILE A 52 10.06 -4.82 -6.91
C ILE A 52 8.83 -5.42 -6.21
N GLY A 53 8.87 -5.53 -4.88
CA GLY A 53 7.81 -6.12 -4.07
C GLY A 53 7.13 -5.10 -3.17
N SER A 54 5.85 -5.34 -2.88
CA SER A 54 5.04 -4.58 -1.92
C SER A 54 5.39 -4.87 -0.46
N GLY A 55 6.24 -5.86 -0.17
CA GLY A 55 6.48 -6.36 1.19
C GLY A 55 6.91 -5.30 2.20
N MET A 56 7.74 -4.33 1.80
CA MET A 56 8.11 -3.21 2.68
C MET A 56 6.90 -2.33 3.02
N VAL A 57 6.06 -2.02 2.02
CA VAL A 57 4.85 -1.21 2.18
C VAL A 57 3.80 -1.97 3.01
N GLU A 58 3.60 -3.25 2.75
CA GLU A 58 2.69 -4.12 3.50
C GLU A 58 3.12 -4.27 4.95
N SER A 59 4.42 -4.43 5.20
CA SER A 59 4.98 -4.51 6.55
C SER A 59 4.78 -3.20 7.30
N ALA A 60 5.03 -2.06 6.64
CA ALA A 60 4.77 -0.74 7.20
C ALA A 60 3.27 -0.57 7.53
N CYS A 61 2.36 -0.94 6.63
CA CYS A 61 0.92 -0.88 6.88
C CYS A 61 0.49 -1.79 8.05
N LYS A 62 1.03 -3.01 8.12
CA LYS A 62 0.76 -3.96 9.20
C LYS A 62 1.20 -3.39 10.55
N TRP A 63 2.41 -2.85 10.64
CA TRP A 63 2.96 -2.34 11.89
C TRP A 63 2.40 -0.96 12.29
N LEU A 64 2.23 -0.07 11.33
CA LEU A 64 1.74 1.28 11.58
C LEU A 64 0.23 1.26 11.86
N ILE A 65 -0.56 0.59 11.03
CA ILE A 65 -2.03 0.66 11.10
C ILE A 65 -2.57 -0.55 11.87
N GLN A 66 -2.33 -1.77 11.36
CA GLN A 66 -3.05 -2.94 11.85
C GLN A 66 -2.75 -3.24 13.33
N GLN A 67 -1.49 -3.16 13.74
CA GLN A 67 -1.10 -3.43 15.14
C GLN A 67 -1.80 -2.51 16.16
N ARG A 68 -2.18 -1.28 15.77
CA ARG A 68 -2.73 -0.30 16.71
C ARG A 68 -4.23 -0.10 16.60
N PHE A 69 -4.77 -0.25 15.39
CA PHE A 69 -6.17 0.08 15.09
C PHE A 69 -7.04 -1.16 14.85
N LYS A 70 -6.45 -2.35 14.67
CA LYS A 70 -7.14 -3.61 14.43
C LYS A 70 -7.07 -4.56 15.64
N GLY A 71 -7.43 -4.05 16.81
CA GLY A 71 -7.56 -4.82 18.06
C GLY A 71 -9.01 -5.25 18.33
N VAL A 72 -9.18 -6.27 19.18
CA VAL A 72 -10.51 -6.75 19.59
C VAL A 72 -11.28 -5.63 20.29
N GLY A 73 -12.54 -5.42 19.89
CA GLY A 73 -13.42 -4.40 20.48
C GLY A 73 -13.11 -2.96 20.08
N MET A 74 -12.08 -2.70 19.27
CA MET A 74 -11.76 -1.36 18.80
C MET A 74 -12.77 -0.91 17.74
N ARG A 75 -13.35 0.28 17.96
CA ARG A 75 -14.20 0.97 16.99
C ARG A 75 -13.74 2.42 16.90
N TRP A 76 -13.62 2.91 15.69
CA TRP A 76 -13.17 4.27 15.41
C TRP A 76 -14.17 4.89 14.44
N SER A 77 -14.51 6.17 14.63
CA SER A 77 -15.05 6.97 13.54
C SER A 77 -13.93 7.23 12.52
N GLU A 78 -14.30 7.51 11.27
CA GLU A 78 -13.32 7.80 10.21
C GLU A 78 -12.43 9.00 10.59
N ASP A 79 -13.04 10.07 11.08
CA ASP A 79 -12.31 11.25 11.57
C ASP A 79 -11.39 10.89 12.75
N GLY A 80 -11.91 10.18 13.76
CA GLY A 80 -11.12 9.81 14.94
C GLY A 80 -9.94 8.91 14.58
N PHE A 81 -10.13 7.98 13.65
CA PHE A 81 -9.06 7.16 13.10
C PHE A 81 -8.00 8.01 12.41
N ASN A 82 -8.40 8.94 11.53
CA ASN A 82 -7.46 9.79 10.79
C ASN A 82 -6.62 10.67 11.71
N HIS A 83 -7.22 11.33 12.70
CA HIS A 83 -6.48 12.16 13.66
C HIS A 83 -5.41 11.34 14.42
N LEU A 84 -5.79 10.16 14.92
CA LEU A 84 -4.85 9.28 15.63
C LEU A 84 -3.78 8.69 14.71
N LEU A 85 -4.12 8.40 13.45
CA LEU A 85 -3.17 7.93 12.45
C LEU A 85 -2.10 8.99 12.18
N HIS A 86 -2.49 10.26 12.04
CA HIS A 86 -1.54 11.37 11.86
C HIS A 86 -0.58 11.51 13.04
N LEU A 87 -1.09 11.44 14.28
CA LEU A 87 -0.25 11.47 15.48
C LEU A 87 0.74 10.30 15.51
N ARG A 88 0.26 9.08 15.23
CA ARG A 88 1.11 7.89 15.17
C ARG A 88 2.16 7.98 14.07
N LEU A 89 1.80 8.52 12.90
CA LEU A 89 2.73 8.73 11.80
C LEU A 89 3.82 9.73 12.18
N ALA A 90 3.46 10.84 12.85
CA ALA A 90 4.44 11.81 13.33
C ALA A 90 5.39 11.20 14.36
N TRP A 91 4.87 10.41 15.30
CA TRP A 91 5.68 9.68 16.28
C TRP A 91 6.67 8.71 15.64
N VAL A 92 6.20 7.86 14.71
CA VAL A 92 7.06 6.90 13.98
C VAL A 92 8.17 7.61 13.19
N ASN A 93 7.88 8.78 12.62
CA ASN A 93 8.84 9.55 11.85
C ASN A 93 9.68 10.51 12.70
N GLN A 94 9.61 10.45 14.05
CA GLN A 94 10.32 11.36 14.96
C GLN A 94 10.02 12.84 14.71
N ARG A 95 8.79 13.13 14.29
CA ARG A 95 8.25 14.47 14.02
C ARG A 95 7.10 14.81 14.94
N PHE A 96 6.93 14.07 16.03
CA PHE A 96 5.83 14.28 16.96
C PHE A 96 5.85 15.70 17.53
N ASP A 97 7.03 16.14 17.98
CA ASP A 97 7.19 17.46 18.59
C ASP A 97 6.90 18.58 17.58
N THR A 98 7.16 18.37 16.29
CA THR A 98 6.84 19.38 15.24
C THR A 98 5.35 19.63 15.05
N LEU A 99 4.47 18.74 15.56
CA LEU A 99 3.03 18.96 15.54
C LEU A 99 2.56 19.92 16.63
N PHE A 100 3.36 20.12 17.67
CA PHE A 100 3.06 20.98 18.79
C PHE A 100 4.10 22.10 18.79
N SER A 101 3.71 23.28 18.30
CA SER A 101 4.58 24.46 18.39
C SER A 101 5.06 24.66 19.84
N ASP A 102 6.27 25.20 20.01
CA ASP A 102 6.87 25.58 21.31
C ASP A 102 6.13 26.77 21.99
N GLU A 103 4.82 26.87 21.80
CA GLU A 103 4.02 27.82 22.54
C GLU A 103 4.18 27.48 24.03
N PRO A 104 4.69 28.42 24.84
CA PRO A 104 4.82 28.18 26.26
C PRO A 104 3.43 27.80 26.77
N LEU A 105 3.34 26.64 27.42
CA LEU A 105 2.13 26.24 28.12
C LEU A 105 1.88 27.27 29.23
N THR A 106 1.21 28.38 28.89
CA THR A 106 0.63 29.30 29.85
C THR A 106 -0.53 28.57 30.48
N LEU A 107 -0.21 27.69 31.42
CA LEU A 107 -1.16 27.24 32.43
C LEU A 107 -1.49 28.48 33.24
N THR A 108 -2.49 29.23 32.81
CA THR A 108 -3.21 30.12 33.70
C THR A 108 -3.83 29.22 34.75
N LEU A 109 -3.12 29.06 35.86
CA LEU A 109 -3.65 28.44 37.06
C LEU A 109 -4.88 29.27 37.43
N TYR A 110 -6.05 28.77 37.08
CA TYR A 110 -7.31 29.29 37.59
C TYR A 110 -7.27 29.10 39.10
N SER A 111 -6.99 30.18 39.83
CA SER A 111 -7.16 30.26 41.28
C SER A 111 -8.63 30.56 41.54
N PRO A 112 -9.42 29.68 42.18
CA PRO A 112 -10.85 29.90 42.37
C PRO A 112 -11.21 30.97 43.43
N ASN A 113 -10.28 31.84 43.83
CA ASN A 113 -10.41 32.69 45.02
C ASN A 113 -10.07 34.18 44.82
N ASP A 114 -10.20 34.73 43.61
CA ASP A 114 -10.25 36.20 43.40
C ASP A 114 -11.70 36.67 43.20
#